data_AF-A0A7W2INB4-F1
#
_entry.id   AF-A0A7W2INB4-F1
#
_cell.length_a   1.000
_cell.length_b   1.000
_cell.length_c   1.000
_cell.angle_alpha   90.00
_cell.angle_beta   90.00
_cell.angle_gamma   90.00
#
_symmetry.space_group_name_H-M   'P 1'
#
loop_
_entity.id
_entity.type
_entity.pdbx_description
1 polymer ?
#
loop_
_entity_poly.entity_id
_entity_poly.type
_entity_poly.pdbx_seq_one_letter_code
_entity_poly.pdbx_strand_id
1 'polypeptide(L)'
;MESWDRFGTEELERLIVEIWRIRAAQAAMRRANRALGRGDLGALRRQGFSERHIVSLLALQQQGLRPFPQSAFRENRRVLGFLMHELERRTTAIPISKPQAMGRQRLGEGASFPEN
;
A
#
# COMPACT_ATOMS: atom_id res chain seq x y z
N MET A 1 -13.36 -21.74 -18.20
CA MET A 1 -12.34 -21.13 -19.09
C MET A 1 -12.45 -19.63 -18.87
N GLU A 2 -11.55 -18.87 -18.23
CA GLU A 2 -10.27 -19.10 -17.55
C GLU A 2 -10.12 -17.89 -16.59
N SER A 3 -10.21 -18.05 -15.27
CA SER A 3 -9.10 -18.12 -14.31
C SER A 3 -8.08 -16.96 -14.27
N TRP A 4 -7.96 -16.13 -15.32
CA TRP A 4 -6.91 -15.10 -15.42
C TRP A 4 -7.14 -13.86 -14.54
N ASP A 5 -8.39 -13.48 -14.27
CA ASP A 5 -8.69 -12.31 -13.41
C ASP A 5 -8.29 -12.53 -11.95
N ARG A 6 -8.38 -13.76 -11.44
CA ARG A 6 -8.18 -14.05 -10.01
C ARG A 6 -6.71 -14.04 -9.60
N PHE A 7 -5.82 -14.49 -10.49
CA PHE A 7 -4.37 -14.50 -10.24
C PHE A 7 -3.78 -13.08 -10.28
N GLY A 8 -4.26 -12.20 -11.16
CA GLY A 8 -3.83 -10.80 -11.22
C GLY A 8 -4.24 -9.99 -10.00
N THR A 9 -5.46 -10.20 -9.48
CA THR A 9 -5.98 -9.47 -8.32
C THR A 9 -5.31 -9.88 -7.01
N GLU A 10 -5.06 -11.18 -6.79
CA GLU A 10 -4.40 -11.64 -5.55
C GLU A 10 -2.97 -11.12 -5.42
N GLU A 11 -2.22 -11.06 -6.51
CA GLU A 11 -0.85 -10.52 -6.49
C GLU A 11 -0.84 -9.00 -6.28
N LEU A 12 -1.79 -8.27 -6.87
CA LEU A 12 -1.98 -6.83 -6.62
C LEU A 12 -2.36 -6.56 -5.15
N GLU A 13 -3.27 -7.35 -4.59
CA GLU A 13 -3.65 -7.27 -3.18
C GLU A 13 -2.45 -7.53 -2.26
N ARG A 14 -1.63 -8.55 -2.55
CA ARG A 14 -0.40 -8.81 -1.79
C ARG A 14 0.57 -7.65 -1.84
N LEU A 15 0.77 -7.02 -3.01
CA LEU A 15 1.61 -5.83 -3.15
C LEU A 15 1.08 -4.65 -2.31
N ILE A 16 -0.23 -4.40 -2.36
CA ILE A 16 -0.88 -3.34 -1.59
C ILE A 16 -0.72 -3.60 -0.09
N VAL A 17 -0.99 -4.82 0.37
CA VAL A 17 -0.84 -5.22 1.77
C VAL A 17 0.61 -5.05 2.23
N GLU A 18 1.59 -5.45 1.43
CA GLU A 18 3.00 -5.31 1.79
C GLU A 18 3.44 -3.85 1.87
N ILE A 19 3.00 -2.99 0.93
CA ILE A 19 3.22 -1.54 1.00
C ILE A 19 2.66 -0.97 2.30
N TRP A 20 1.42 -1.35 2.66
CA TRP A 20 0.78 -0.92 3.91
C TRP A 20 1.55 -1.41 5.14
N ARG A 21 1.98 -2.68 5.15
CA ARG A 21 2.76 -3.28 6.23
C ARG A 21 4.06 -2.51 6.48
N ILE A 22 4.83 -2.22 5.43
CA ILE A 22 6.09 -1.49 5.55
C ILE A 22 5.85 -0.05 5.99
N ARG A 23 4.83 0.63 5.47
CA ARG A 23 4.45 1.99 5.91
C ARG A 23 4.07 2.02 7.39
N ALA A 24 3.26 1.07 7.84
CA ALA A 24 2.84 0.94 9.23
C ALA A 24 4.04 0.65 10.15
N ALA A 25 4.92 -0.28 9.77
CA ALA A 25 6.16 -0.57 10.48
C ALA A 25 7.05 0.68 10.59
N GLN A 26 7.26 1.41 9.49
CA GLN A 26 8.05 2.64 9.50
C GLN A 26 7.45 3.75 10.38
N ALA A 27 6.11 3.84 10.46
CA ALA A 27 5.43 4.75 11.37
C ALA A 27 5.59 4.32 12.83
N ALA A 28 5.49 3.02 13.12
CA ALA A 28 5.74 2.46 14.45
C ALA A 28 7.19 2.71 14.90
N MET A 29 8.19 2.45 14.05
CA MET A 29 9.60 2.74 14.33
C MET A 29 9.83 4.23 14.68
N ARG A 30 9.21 5.15 13.94
CA ARG A 30 9.28 6.60 14.21
C ARG A 30 8.65 6.99 15.55
N ARG A 31 7.52 6.38 15.90
CA ARG A 31 6.83 6.62 17.17
C ARG A 31 7.62 6.02 18.33
N ALA A 32 8.19 4.82 18.16
CA ALA A 32 9.03 4.17 19.14
C ALA A 32 10.30 4.98 19.43
N ASN A 33 11.04 5.43 18.42
CA ASN A 33 12.20 6.32 18.61
C ASN A 33 11.83 7.60 19.39
N ARG A 34 10.65 8.21 19.10
CA ARG A 34 10.16 9.40 19.82
C ARG A 34 9.74 9.10 21.26
N ALA A 35 9.17 7.93 21.52
CA ALA A 35 8.80 7.49 22.87
C ALA A 35 10.07 7.26 23.70
N LEU A 36 11.03 6.53 23.15
CA LEU A 36 12.33 6.25 23.76
C LEU A 36 13.14 7.52 24.06
N GLY A 37 13.17 8.48 23.12
CA GLY A 37 13.80 9.78 23.34
C GLY A 37 13.16 10.63 24.44
N ARG A 38 11.91 10.34 24.82
CA ARG A 38 11.19 11.00 25.93
C ARG A 38 11.10 10.15 27.20
N GLY A 39 11.66 8.94 27.20
CA GLY A 39 11.51 7.98 28.30
C GLY A 39 10.08 7.44 28.49
N ASP A 40 9.18 7.59 27.50
CA ASP A 40 7.78 7.18 27.58
C ASP A 40 7.60 5.70 27.23
N LEU A 41 7.88 4.81 28.18
CA LEU A 41 7.70 3.36 28.01
C LEU A 41 6.22 2.97 27.88
N GLY A 42 5.31 3.76 28.46
CA GLY A 42 3.87 3.56 28.32
C GLY A 42 3.41 3.69 26.87
N ALA A 43 3.97 4.63 26.11
CA ALA A 43 3.71 4.74 24.67
C ALA A 43 4.23 3.54 23.87
N LEU A 44 5.31 2.88 24.28
CA LEU A 44 5.80 1.66 23.61
C LEU A 44 4.85 0.48 23.86
N ARG A 45 4.37 0.32 25.11
CA ARG A 45 3.38 -0.71 25.46
C ARG A 45 2.07 -0.52 24.70
N ARG A 46 1.55 0.71 24.63
CA ARG A 46 0.35 1.04 23.83
C ARG A 46 0.53 0.82 22.33
N GLN A 47 1.77 0.84 21.84
CA GLN A 47 2.10 0.49 20.45
C GLN A 47 2.20 -1.03 20.22
N GLY A 48 2.07 -1.86 21.26
CA GLY A 48 2.13 -3.31 21.19
C GLY A 48 3.55 -3.89 21.23
N PHE A 49 4.56 -3.12 21.64
CA PHE A 49 5.88 -3.68 21.89
C PHE A 49 5.84 -4.57 23.14
N SER A 50 6.36 -5.79 23.03
CA SER A 50 6.55 -6.66 24.17
C SER A 50 7.63 -6.12 25.11
N GLU A 51 7.56 -6.46 26.40
CA GLU A 51 8.57 -6.03 27.39
C GLU A 51 9.99 -6.43 26.96
N ARG A 52 10.17 -7.65 26.43
CA ARG A 52 11.47 -8.10 25.89
C ARG A 52 11.98 -7.16 24.80
N HIS A 53 11.12 -6.73 23.90
CA HIS A 53 11.48 -5.84 22.81
C HIS A 53 11.82 -4.43 23.33
N ILE A 54 11.05 -3.93 24.30
CA ILE A 54 11.33 -2.64 24.95
C ILE A 54 12.70 -2.66 25.62
N VAL A 55 13.03 -3.72 26.36
CA VAL A 55 14.34 -3.88 27.00
C VAL A 55 15.47 -3.85 25.98
N SER A 56 15.33 -4.56 24.85
CA SER A 56 16.34 -4.52 23.78
C SER A 56 16.52 -3.12 23.18
N LEU A 57 15.42 -2.39 22.96
CA LEU A 57 15.46 -1.03 22.44
C LEU A 57 16.13 -0.05 23.43
N LEU A 58 15.88 -0.22 24.74
CA LEU A 58 16.52 0.56 25.78
C LEU A 58 18.01 0.26 25.90
N ALA A 59 18.41 -1.01 25.79
CA ALA A 59 19.83 -1.39 25.81
C ALA A 59 20.61 -0.71 24.68
N LEU A 60 20.03 -0.64 23.47
CA LEU A 60 20.63 0.10 22.35
C LEU A 60 20.77 1.60 22.66
N GLN A 61 19.74 2.21 23.26
CA GLN A 61 19.79 3.62 23.65
C GLN A 61 20.86 3.91 24.71
N GLN A 62 21.04 3.02 25.69
CA GLN A 62 22.08 3.13 26.71
C GLN A 62 23.49 3.04 26.12
N GLN A 63 23.65 2.32 25.02
CA GLN A 63 24.90 2.25 24.25
C GLN A 63 25.12 3.48 23.34
N GLY A 64 24.24 4.49 23.40
CA GLY A 64 24.29 5.67 22.54
C GLY A 64 23.81 5.41 21.11
N LEU A 65 23.24 4.22 20.83
CA LEU A 65 22.73 3.87 19.52
C LEU A 65 21.27 4.29 19.37
N ARG A 66 20.85 4.58 18.13
CA ARG A 66 19.43 4.76 17.82
C ARG A 66 18.74 3.39 17.76
N PRO A 67 17.69 3.16 18.57
CA PRO A 67 16.98 1.88 18.61
C PRO A 67 16.47 1.44 17.23
N PHE A 68 15.92 2.39 16.45
CA PHE A 68 15.73 2.23 15.00
C PHE A 68 16.65 3.20 14.23
N PRO A 69 17.68 2.70 13.52
CA PRO A 69 18.66 3.54 12.85
C PRO A 69 18.14 4.11 11.52
N GLN A 70 18.78 5.19 11.05
CA GLN A 70 18.42 5.85 9.78
C GLN A 70 18.60 4.93 8.56
N SER A 71 19.52 3.96 8.64
CA SER A 71 19.72 2.94 7.61
C SER A 71 18.46 2.11 7.38
N ALA A 72 17.75 1.71 8.44
CA ALA A 72 16.51 0.95 8.33
C ALA A 72 15.39 1.77 7.65
N PHE A 73 15.29 3.08 7.94
CA PHE A 73 14.35 3.97 7.24
C PHE A 73 14.68 4.13 5.76
N ARG A 74 15.97 4.23 5.42
CA ARG A 74 16.41 4.31 4.03
C ARG A 74 16.08 3.03 3.26
N GLU A 75 16.28 1.88 3.89
CA GLU A 75 15.98 0.60 3.26
C GLU A 75 14.48 0.41 3.05
N ASN A 76 13.65 0.70 4.05
CA ASN A 76 12.20 0.68 3.90
C ASN A 76 11.71 1.61 2.77
N ARG A 77 12.32 2.78 2.60
CA ARG A 77 12.00 3.68 1.46
C ARG A 77 12.38 3.08 0.12
N ARG A 78 13.52 2.40 0.01
CA ARG A 78 13.93 1.71 -1.23
C ARG A 78 12.94 0.61 -1.59
N VAL A 79 12.60 -0.24 -0.62
CA VAL A 79 11.63 -1.33 -0.81
C VAL A 79 10.26 -0.76 -1.19
N LEU A 80 9.79 0.28 -0.50
CA LEU A 80 8.53 0.94 -0.87
C LEU A 80 8.55 1.51 -2.29
N GLY A 81 9.67 2.11 -2.72
CA GLY A 81 9.84 2.60 -4.08
C GLY A 81 9.72 1.48 -5.11
N PHE A 82 10.38 0.35 -4.86
CA PHE A 82 10.27 -0.83 -5.71
C PHE A 82 8.84 -1.37 -5.78
N LEU A 83 8.18 -1.56 -4.63
CA LEU A 83 6.82 -2.11 -4.58
C LEU A 83 5.78 -1.18 -5.20
N MET A 84 5.92 0.15 -5.01
CA MET A 84 5.05 1.12 -5.64
C MET A 84 5.22 1.15 -7.17
N HIS A 85 6.46 1.06 -7.66
CA HIS A 85 6.71 0.94 -9.08
C HIS A 85 6.13 -0.36 -9.65
N GLU A 86 6.26 -1.47 -8.93
CA GLU A 86 5.66 -2.75 -9.33
C GLU A 86 4.14 -2.69 -9.40
N LEU A 87 3.51 -2.04 -8.42
CA LEU A 87 2.07 -1.81 -8.40
C LEU A 87 1.63 -0.98 -9.61
N GLU A 88 2.36 0.09 -9.93
CA GLU A 88 2.09 0.95 -11.09
C GLU A 88 2.21 0.19 -12.41
N ARG A 89 3.29 -0.58 -12.60
CA ARG A 89 3.49 -1.40 -13.81
C ARG A 89 2.33 -2.38 -14.02
N ARG A 90 1.88 -3.03 -12.95
CA ARG A 90 0.80 -4.04 -13.04
C ARG A 90 -0.59 -3.44 -13.19
N THR A 91 -0.83 -2.26 -12.63
CA THR A 91 -2.12 -1.57 -12.77
C THR A 91 -2.27 -0.85 -14.11
N THR A 92 -1.18 -0.34 -14.68
CA THR A 92 -1.16 0.25 -16.04
C THR A 92 -1.17 -0.79 -17.16
N ALA A 93 -0.71 -2.01 -16.89
CA ALA A 93 -0.74 -3.13 -17.83
C ALA A 93 -2.11 -3.81 -17.98
N ILE A 94 -3.14 -3.39 -17.23
CA ILE A 94 -4.52 -3.88 -17.42
C ILE A 94 -5.08 -3.14 -18.65
N PRO A 95 -5.25 -3.80 -19.81
CA PRO A 95 -5.90 -3.16 -20.93
C PRO A 95 -7.35 -2.87 -20.53
N ILE A 96 -7.70 -1.59 -20.42
CA ILE A 96 -9.10 -1.17 -20.44
C ILE A 96 -9.61 -1.62 -21.81
N SER A 97 -10.21 -2.81 -21.86
CA SER A 97 -10.93 -3.27 -23.04
C SER A 97 -11.99 -2.21 -23.30
N LYS A 98 -11.75 -1.37 -24.30
CA LYS A 98 -12.72 -0.39 -24.77
C LYS A 98 -14.05 -1.13 -24.90
N PRO A 99 -15.16 -0.65 -24.33
CA PRO A 99 -16.45 -1.23 -24.65
C PRO A 99 -16.56 -1.17 -26.17
N GLN A 100 -16.60 -2.35 -26.81
CA GLN A 100 -16.88 -2.44 -28.23
C GLN A 100 -18.18 -1.66 -28.42
N ALA A 101 -18.12 -0.61 -29.25
CA ALA A 101 -19.28 0.18 -29.60
C ALA A 101 -20.29 -0.74 -30.29
N MET A 102 -21.17 -1.37 -29.51
CA MET A 102 -22.31 -2.10 -29.98
C MET A 102 -23.27 -1.12 -30.63
N GLY A 103 -23.42 -1.27 -31.94
CA GLY A 103 -24.68 -1.08 -32.65
C GLY A 103 -25.34 0.29 -32.54
N ARG A 104 -24.93 1.24 -33.39
CA ARG A 104 -25.92 2.19 -33.93
C ARG A 104 -26.81 1.46 -34.92
N GLN A 105 -27.81 0.73 -34.40
CA GLN A 105 -29.01 0.43 -35.17
C GLN A 105 -29.67 1.77 -35.51
N ARG A 106 -29.65 2.16 -36.79
CA ARG A 106 -30.53 3.20 -37.32
C ARG A 106 -31.96 2.65 -37.21
N LEU A 107 -32.65 3.01 -36.15
CA LEU A 107 -34.11 2.86 -36.09
C LEU A 107 -34.72 3.88 -37.05
N GLY A 108 -35.53 3.35 -37.96
CA GLY A 108 -36.19 4.08 -39.05
C GLY A 108 -36.98 5.28 -38.57
N GLU A 109 -36.85 6.37 -39.34
CA GLU A 109 -37.73 7.51 -39.25
C GLU A 109 -39.14 7.08 -39.62
N GLY A 110 -40.05 7.31 -38.67
CA GLY A 110 -41.46 6.97 -38.76
C GLY A 110 -42.18 7.78 -39.83
N ALA A 111 -43.23 7.15 -40.33
CA ALA A 111 -44.17 7.68 -41.30
C ALA A 111 -44.93 8.94 -40.79
N SER A 112 -45.03 9.92 -41.69
CA SER A 112 -46.30 10.47 -42.24
C SER A 112 -47.21 11.46 -41.47
N PHE A 113 -47.33 12.66 -42.11
CA PHE A 113 -48.52 13.52 -42.41
C PHE A 113 -49.24 14.34 -41.30
N PRO A 114 -50.03 15.41 -41.63
CA PRO A 114 -50.49 15.88 -42.95
C PRO A 114 -50.36 17.39 -43.27
N GLU A 115 -50.78 17.69 -44.50
CA GLU A 115 -50.95 18.95 -45.23
C GLU A 115 -51.74 20.05 -44.51
N ASN A 116 -51.40 21.31 -44.81
CA ASN A 116 -52.34 22.42 -44.95
C ASN A 116 -51.77 23.45 -45.93
#